data_AF-A0A1H0C9E2-F1
#
_entry.id   AF-A0A1H0C9E2-F1
#
_cell.length_a   1.000
_cell.length_b   1.000
_cell.length_c   1.000
_cell.angle_alpha   90.00
_cell.angle_beta   90.00
_cell.angle_gamma   90.00
#
_symmetry.space_group_name_H-M   'P 1'
#
loop_
_entity.id
_entity.type
_entity.pdbx_description
1 polymer ?
#
loop_
_entity_poly.entity_id
_entity_poly.type
_entity_poly.pdbx_seq_one_letter_code
_entity_poly.pdbx_strand_id
1 'polypeptide(L)' 'MMPPTATAPAAGSPSPEELDPLEAERIARAPLPTPQTLRRRRFIPLQAYKFLETNLRIADIVLRERLGL' A
#
# COMPACT_ATOMS: atom_id res chain seq x y z
N MET A 1 -19.22 -32.11 -2.41
CA MET A 1 -19.80 -30.80 -2.78
C MET A 1 -19.34 -29.82 -1.70
N MET A 2 -18.31 -29.03 -1.99
CA MET A 2 -17.77 -28.03 -1.05
C MET A 2 -18.73 -26.83 -1.01
N PRO A 3 -18.97 -26.19 0.14
CA PRO A 3 -19.78 -24.98 0.19
C PRO A 3 -19.12 -23.85 -0.62
N PRO A 4 -19.91 -22.96 -1.24
CA PRO A 4 -19.37 -21.83 -1.99
C PRO A 4 -18.58 -20.93 -1.03
N THR A 5 -17.30 -20.74 -1.32
CA THR A 5 -16.46 -19.73 -0.67
C THR A 5 -17.16 -18.39 -0.80
N ALA A 6 -17.70 -17.90 0.32
CA ALA A 6 -18.36 -16.62 0.38
C ALA A 6 -17.40 -15.54 -0.15
N THR A 7 -17.84 -14.83 -1.19
CA THR A 7 -17.24 -13.59 -1.66
C THR A 7 -17.00 -12.68 -0.45
N ALA A 8 -15.74 -12.52 -0.05
CA ALA A 8 -15.38 -11.60 1.02
C ALA A 8 -15.85 -10.18 0.65
N PRO A 9 -16.61 -9.49 1.52
CA PRO A 9 -16.95 -8.10 1.29
C PRO A 9 -15.67 -7.27 1.32
N ALA A 10 -15.64 -6.16 0.56
CA ALA A 10 -14.55 -5.20 0.53
C ALA A 10 -14.20 -4.74 1.96
N ALA A 11 -13.16 -5.34 2.54
CA ALA A 11 -12.88 -5.21 3.96
C ALA A 11 -12.15 -3.89 4.22
N GLY A 12 -12.75 -3.05 5.07
CA GLY A 12 -12.00 -2.09 5.86
C GLY A 12 -10.90 -2.82 6.64
N SER A 13 -9.78 -2.13 6.88
CA SER A 13 -8.61 -2.70 7.56
C SER A 13 -9.04 -3.51 8.80
N PRO A 14 -8.59 -4.77 8.95
CA PRO A 14 -8.98 -5.60 10.08
C PRO A 14 -8.62 -4.89 11.39
N SER A 15 -9.53 -4.96 12.36
CA SER A 15 -9.27 -4.47 13.71
C SER A 15 -8.05 -5.24 14.28
N PRO A 16 -7.21 -4.63 15.15
CA PRO A 16 -6.07 -5.33 15.76
C PRO A 16 -6.44 -6.64 16.46
N GLU A 17 -7.69 -6.77 16.88
CA GLU A 17 -8.28 -7.94 17.55
C GLU A 17 -8.66 -9.07 16.57
N GLU A 18 -8.78 -8.76 15.28
CA GLU A 18 -9.09 -9.69 14.18
C GLU A 18 -7.82 -10.21 13.49
N LEU A 19 -6.65 -9.68 13.87
CA LEU A 19 -5.35 -10.13 13.35
C LEU A 19 -4.98 -11.49 13.94
N ASP A 20 -4.36 -12.34 13.12
CA ASP A 20 -3.65 -13.53 13.62
C ASP A 20 -2.65 -13.09 14.72
N PRO A 21 -2.62 -13.72 15.90
CA PRO A 21 -1.68 -13.38 16.98
C PRO A 21 -0.23 -13.25 16.52
N LEU A 22 0.20 -14.03 15.52
CA LEU A 22 1.54 -13.90 14.92
C LEU A 22 1.72 -12.60 14.12
N GLU A 23 0.69 -12.13 13.42
CA GLU A 23 0.72 -10.88 12.67
C GLU A 23 0.66 -9.67 13.62
N ALA A 24 -0.16 -9.75 14.67
CA ALA A 24 -0.27 -8.72 15.70
C ALA A 24 1.08 -8.49 16.40
N GLU A 25 1.81 -9.55 16.77
CA GLU A 25 3.13 -9.43 17.38
C GLU A 25 4.16 -8.79 16.43
N ARG A 26 4.12 -9.15 15.14
CA ARG A 26 5.01 -8.56 14.13
C ARG A 26 4.75 -7.07 13.94
N ILE A 27 3.48 -6.65 13.94
CA ILE A 27 3.10 -5.25 13.83
C ILE A 27 3.54 -4.48 15.08
N ALA A 28 3.35 -5.06 16.28
CA ALA A 28 3.79 -4.45 17.53
C ALA A 28 5.31 -4.26 17.62
N ARG A 29 6.09 -5.17 17.02
CA ARG A 29 7.56 -5.08 16.96
C ARG A 29 8.07 -4.10 15.91
N ALA A 30 7.23 -3.71 14.96
CA ALA A 30 7.66 -2.82 13.88
C ALA A 30 8.09 -1.46 14.46
N PRO A 31 9.24 -0.90 14.03
CA PRO A 31 9.67 0.40 14.48
C PRO A 31 8.65 1.46 14.04
N LEU A 32 8.13 2.22 14.99
CA LEU A 32 7.22 3.32 14.69
C LEU A 32 7.92 4.38 13.83
N PRO A 33 7.20 5.07 12.93
CA PRO A 33 7.77 6.15 12.14
C PRO A 33 8.35 7.23 13.04
N THR A 34 9.61 7.60 12.80
CA THR A 34 10.25 8.70 13.52
C THR A 34 9.58 10.05 13.20
N PRO A 35 9.68 11.08 14.06
CA PRO A 35 9.14 12.41 13.78
C PRO A 35 9.66 13.01 12.45
N GLN A 36 10.91 12.73 12.10
CA GLN A 36 11.50 13.11 10.82
C GLN A 36 10.76 12.45 9.63
N THR A 37 10.43 11.16 9.75
CA THR A 37 9.65 10.42 8.74
C THR A 37 8.25 11.00 8.58
N LEU A 38 7.60 11.36 9.69
CA LEU A 38 6.27 12.01 9.66
C LEU A 38 6.31 13.39 9.01
N ARG A 39 7.33 14.21 9.31
CA ARG A 39 7.52 15.53 8.68
C ARG A 39 7.69 15.41 7.17
N ARG A 40 8.51 14.46 6.71
CA ARG A 40 8.73 14.22 5.27
C ARG A 40 7.45 13.74 4.57
N ARG A 41 6.62 12.94 5.25
CA ARG A 41 5.30 12.51 4.74
C ARG A 41 4.28 13.65 4.62
N ARG A 42 4.35 14.67 5.49
CA ARG A 42 3.46 15.85 5.46
C ARG A 42 3.82 16.87 4.38
N PHE A 43 4.98 16.74 3.74
CA PHE A 43 5.42 17.69 2.73
C PHE A 43 4.72 17.42 1.38
N ILE A 44 3.58 18.09 1.19
CA ILE A 44 2.71 17.94 0.01
C ILE A 44 3.45 18.10 -1.33
N PRO A 45 4.40 19.05 -1.51
CA PRO A 45 5.11 19.17 -2.78
C PRO A 45 5.91 17.91 -3.15
N LEU A 46 6.57 17.27 -2.18
CA LEU A 46 7.29 16.02 -2.42
C LEU A 46 6.33 14.86 -2.73
N GLN A 47 5.16 14.82 -2.10
CA GLN A 47 4.15 13.81 -2.39
C GLN A 47 3.60 13.98 -3.82
N ALA A 48 3.33 15.23 -4.23
CA ALA A 48 2.87 15.54 -5.59
C ALA A 48 3.93 15.17 -6.64
N TYR A 49 5.21 15.47 -6.38
CA TYR A 49 6.32 15.05 -7.23
C TYR A 49 6.38 13.52 -7.38
N LYS A 50 6.36 12.79 -6.27
CA LYS A 50 6.39 11.31 -6.27
C LYS A 50 5.19 10.70 -6.99
N PHE A 51 4.02 11.31 -6.82
CA PHE A 51 2.82 10.91 -7.54
C PHE A 51 3.03 11.05 -9.04
N LEU A 52 3.48 12.22 -9.51
CA LEU A 52 3.73 12.47 -10.93
C LEU A 52 4.80 11.52 -11.50
N GLU A 53 5.93 11.38 -10.81
CA GLU A 53 7.04 10.49 -11.18
C GLU A 53 6.55 9.04 -11.36
N THR A 54 5.78 8.53 -10.40
CA THR A 54 5.25 7.17 -10.45
C THR A 54 4.31 6.98 -11.63
N ASN A 55 3.41 7.93 -11.87
CA ASN A 55 2.47 7.84 -12.99
C ASN A 55 3.18 7.92 -14.34
N LEU A 56 4.18 8.80 -14.49
CA LEU A 56 4.98 8.89 -15.71
C LEU A 56 5.77 7.61 -15.97
N ARG A 57 6.31 6.97 -14.93
CA ARG A 57 7.01 5.69 -15.06
C ARG A 57 6.07 4.57 -15.52
N ILE A 58 4.87 4.50 -14.95
CA ILE A 58 3.86 3.53 -15.39
C ILE A 58 3.46 3.81 -16.83
N ALA A 59 3.22 5.09 -17.18
CA ALA A 59 2.90 5.49 -18.54
C ALA A 59 4.02 5.10 -19.51
N ASP A 60 5.28 5.31 -19.18
CA ASP A 60 6.43 4.90 -20.01
C ASP A 60 6.46 3.38 -20.22
N ILE A 61 6.28 2.59 -19.15
CA ILE A 61 6.21 1.12 -19.25
C ILE A 61 5.05 0.70 -20.18
N VAL A 62 3.86 1.27 -19.97
CA VAL A 62 2.68 0.95 -20.78
C VAL A 62 2.87 1.41 -22.23
N LEU A 63 3.46 2.57 -22.47
CA LEU A 63 3.74 3.07 -23.82
C LEU A 63 4.74 2.17 -24.53
N ARG A 64 5.85 1.78 -23.88
CA ARG A 64 6.82 0.82 -24.45
C ARG A 64 6.16 -0.51 -24.80
N GLU A 65 5.40 -1.07 -23.87
CA GLU A 65 4.68 -2.34 -24.06
C GLU A 65 3.64 -2.26 -25.19
N ARG A 66 2.89 -1.15 -25.27
CA ARG A 66 1.81 -0.97 -26.26
C ARG A 66 2.31 -0.52 -27.63
N LEU A 67 3.39 0.24 -27.69
CA LEU A 67 3.98 0.76 -28.92
C LEU A 67 5.10 -0.14 -29.47
N GLY A 68 5.51 -1.17 -28.73
CA GLY A 68 6.49 -2.16 -29.18
C GLY A 68 7.91 -1.62 -29.34
N LEU A 69 8.30 -0.63 -28.52
CA LEU A 69 9.69 -0.15 -28.38
C LEU A 69 10.41 -0.93 -27.28
#